data_AF-A0A8C3WCZ3-F1
#
_entry.id   AF-A0A8C3WCZ3-F1
#
_cell.length_a   1.000
_cell.length_b   1.000
_cell.length_c   1.000
_cell.angle_alpha   90.00
_cell.angle_beta   90.00
_cell.angle_gamma   90.00
#
_symmetry.space_group_name_H-M   'P 1'
#
loop_
_entity.id
_entity.type
_entity.pdbx_description
1 polymer ?
#
loop_
_entity_poly.entity_id
_entity_poly.type
_entity_poly.pdbx_seq_one_letter_code
_entity_poly.pdbx_strand_id
1 'polypeptide(L)' 'MAAAAASRGIRAKLGLREIRIHLCQRSPGSQGVRDFIEKRYVELKKANPDLPILIRECSDVQPKLWARYAPTMLSGY' A
#
# COMPACT_ATOMS: atom_id res chain seq x y z
N MET A 1 -3.75 -35.37 -2.72
CA MET A 1 -2.95 -34.44 -3.54
C MET A 1 -3.69 -33.10 -3.65
N ALA A 2 -3.77 -32.32 -2.57
CA ALA A 2 -4.43 -31.01 -2.59
C ALA A 2 -3.35 -29.92 -2.65
N ALA A 3 -3.26 -29.24 -3.79
CA ALA A 3 -2.34 -28.13 -3.99
C ALA A 3 -2.79 -26.95 -3.12
N ALA A 4 -1.95 -26.55 -2.17
CA ALA A 4 -2.14 -25.31 -1.42
C ALA A 4 -2.01 -24.14 -2.41
N ALA A 5 -3.13 -23.45 -2.67
CA ALA A 5 -3.13 -22.18 -3.39
C ALA A 5 -2.38 -21.15 -2.54
N ALA A 6 -1.08 -21.03 -2.76
CA ALA A 6 -0.28 -19.97 -2.18
C ALA A 6 -0.78 -18.65 -2.73
N SER A 7 -1.62 -17.94 -1.97
CA SER A 7 -1.86 -16.53 -2.21
C SER A 7 -0.49 -15.86 -2.20
N ARG A 8 -0.01 -15.42 -3.36
CA ARG A 8 1.10 -14.48 -3.48
C ARG A 8 0.63 -13.15 -2.92
N GLY A 9 0.42 -13.12 -1.60
CA GLY A 9 0.35 -11.88 -0.87
C GLY A 9 1.62 -11.13 -1.23
N ILE A 10 1.45 -9.86 -1.61
CA ILE A 10 2.53 -8.93 -1.86
C ILE A 10 3.29 -8.82 -0.54
N ARG A 11 4.21 -9.75 -0.29
CA ARG A 11 5.18 -9.65 0.78
C ARG A 11 6.13 -8.59 0.29
N ALA A 12 5.97 -7.38 0.81
CA ALA A 12 6.91 -6.28 0.62
C ALA A 12 8.25 -6.64 1.28
N LYS A 13 8.96 -7.63 0.75
CA LYS A 13 10.35 -7.99 1.11
C LYS A 13 11.35 -6.95 0.60
N LEU A 14 10.89 -5.99 -0.22
CA LEU A 14 11.68 -4.88 -0.74
C LEU A 14 11.72 -3.74 0.29
N GLY A 15 12.28 -3.95 1.47
CA GLY A 15 12.62 -2.89 2.44
C GLY A 15 11.58 -1.77 2.63
N LEU A 16 10.29 -2.05 2.44
CA LEU A 16 9.30 -1.00 2.26
C LEU A 16 8.96 -0.47 3.66
N ARG A 17 9.38 0.77 3.93
CA ARG A 17 9.30 1.38 5.25
C ARG A 17 8.01 2.13 5.48
N GLU A 18 7.42 2.71 4.44
CA GLU A 18 6.13 3.39 4.56
C GLU A 18 5.39 3.47 3.23
N ILE A 19 4.06 3.50 3.29
CA ILE A 19 3.21 3.85 2.16
C ILE A 19 2.37 5.05 2.56
N ARG A 20 2.25 6.05 1.69
CA ARG A 20 1.33 7.19 1.85
C ARG A 20 0.41 7.28 0.66
N ILE A 21 -0.88 7.19 0.90
CA ILE A 21 -1.93 7.28 -0.12
C ILE A 21 -2.60 8.64 0.05
N HIS A 22 -2.50 9.48 -0.98
CA HIS A 22 -3.26 10.72 -1.08
C HIS A 22 -4.48 10.46 -1.95
N LEU A 23 -5.65 10.83 -1.46
CA LEU A 23 -6.90 10.72 -2.22
C LEU A 23 -7.82 11.92 -1.96
N CYS A 24 -8.74 12.16 -2.89
CA CYS A 24 -9.86 13.06 -2.71
C CYS A 24 -11.13 12.30 -2.32
N GLN A 25 -11.88 12.86 -1.37
CA GLN A 25 -13.13 12.30 -0.85
C GLN A 25 -14.30 12.43 -1.83
N ARG A 26 -14.24 13.38 -2.78
CA ARG A 26 -15.38 13.74 -3.64
C ARG A 26 -15.09 13.55 -5.12
N SER A 27 -13.86 13.82 -5.56
CA SER A 27 -13.54 13.80 -6.99
C SER A 27 -13.69 12.40 -7.59
N PRO A 28 -14.27 12.28 -8.80
CA PRO A 28 -14.48 10.99 -9.46
C PRO A 28 -13.17 10.26 -9.75
N GLY A 29 -12.08 11.01 -10.02
CA GLY A 29 -10.75 10.44 -10.24
C GLY A 29 -10.18 9.65 -9.05
N SER A 30 -10.66 9.89 -7.82
CA SER A 30 -10.26 9.15 -6.62
C SER A 30 -11.24 8.04 -6.22
N GLN A 31 -12.29 7.76 -7.02
CA GLN A 31 -13.28 6.73 -6.70
C GLN A 31 -12.65 5.33 -6.59
N GLY A 32 -11.81 4.93 -7.55
CA GLY A 32 -11.14 3.63 -7.49
C GLY A 32 -10.20 3.46 -6.29
N VAL A 33 -9.60 4.55 -5.81
CA VAL A 33 -8.75 4.53 -4.60
C VAL A 33 -9.59 4.35 -3.34
N ARG A 34 -10.79 4.96 -3.28
CA ARG A 34 -11.75 4.74 -2.18
C ARG A 34 -12.19 3.27 -2.14
N ASP A 35 -12.60 2.71 -3.28
CA ASP A 35 -13.01 1.30 -3.38
C ASP A 35 -11.88 0.34 -2.97
N PHE A 36 -10.63 0.68 -3.32
CA PHE A 36 -9.46 -0.09 -2.90
C PHE A 36 -9.25 -0.05 -1.39
N ILE A 37 -9.40 1.12 -0.77
CA ILE A 37 -9.25 1.27 0.67
C ILE A 37 -10.36 0.48 1.39
N GLU A 38 -11.61 0.58 0.96
CA GLU A 38 -12.73 -0.13 1.60
C GLU A 38 -12.58 -1.66 1.55
N LYS A 39 -12.17 -2.20 0.39
CA LYS A 39 -12.15 -3.66 0.18
C LYS A 39 -10.83 -4.32 0.54
N ARG A 40 -9.70 -3.63 0.35
CA ARG A 40 -8.35 -4.26 0.41
C ARG A 40 -7.48 -3.74 1.54
N TYR A 41 -7.74 -2.57 2.11
CA TYR A 41 -6.88 -1.99 3.15
C TYR A 41 -6.76 -2.89 4.38
N VAL A 42 -7.87 -3.45 4.84
CA VAL A 42 -7.90 -4.30 6.04
C VAL A 42 -7.08 -5.57 5.84
N GLU A 43 -7.23 -6.22 4.68
CA GLU A 43 -6.43 -7.40 4.32
C GLU A 43 -4.94 -7.06 4.22
N LEU A 44 -4.61 -5.93 3.60
CA LEU A 44 -3.23 -5.48 3.42
C LEU A 44 -2.55 -5.17 4.76
N LYS A 45 -3.27 -4.53 5.69
CA LYS A 45 -2.77 -4.18 7.02
C LYS A 45 -2.63 -5.42 7.91
N LYS A 46 -3.54 -6.39 7.80
CA LYS A 46 -3.43 -7.68 8.48
C LYS A 46 -2.23 -8.49 7.97
N ALA A 47 -1.98 -8.46 6.65
CA ALA A 47 -0.84 -9.14 6.06
C ALA A 47 0.51 -8.48 6.40
N ASN A 48 0.53 -7.17 6.68
CA ASN A 48 1.74 -6.40 6.98
C ASN A 48 1.51 -5.46 8.19
N PRO A 49 1.46 -5.98 9.43
CA PRO A 49 1.19 -5.18 10.63
C PRO A 49 2.27 -4.10 10.85
N ASP A 50 3.53 -4.43 10.53
CA ASP A 50 4.70 -3.57 10.74
C ASP A 50 4.83 -2.46 9.69
N LEU A 51 4.05 -2.51 8.60
CA LEU A 51 4.09 -1.50 7.55
C LEU A 51 3.14 -0.33 7.90
N PRO A 52 3.66 0.88 8.14
CA PRO A 52 2.81 2.07 8.30
C PRO A 52 2.26 2.49 6.94
N ILE A 53 0.94 2.39 6.79
CA ILE A 53 0.18 2.89 5.65
C ILE A 53 -0.55 4.13 6.12
N LEU A 54 -0.17 5.30 5.60
CA LEU A 54 -0.76 6.58 5.96
C LEU A 54 -1.73 7.02 4.86
N ILE A 55 -3.01 7.11 5.19
CA ILE A 55 -4.03 7.63 4.29
C ILE A 55 -4.19 9.13 4.58
N ARG A 56 -4.01 9.97 3.56
CA ARG A 56 -4.16 11.42 3.65
C ARG A 56 -5.24 11.86 2.67
N GLU A 57 -6.38 12.21 3.23
CA GLU A 57 -7.51 12.73 2.47
C GLU A 57 -7.40 14.25 2.38
N CYS A 58 -7.36 14.77 1.15
CA CYS A 58 -7.39 16.22 0.87
C CYS A 58 -8.44 16.53 -0.20
N SER A 59 -8.94 17.76 -0.24
CA SER A 59 -9.88 18.21 -1.29
C SER A 59 -9.11 18.62 -2.55
N ASP A 60 -9.67 18.31 -3.73
CA ASP A 60 -9.12 18.65 -5.06
C ASP A 60 -7.70 18.15 -5.38
N VAL A 61 -7.21 17.15 -4.64
CA VAL A 61 -5.93 16.51 -4.95
C VAL A 61 -6.09 15.36 -5.93
N GLN A 62 -5.14 15.24 -6.85
CA GLN A 62 -5.03 14.03 -7.66
C GLN A 62 -4.60 12.84 -6.79
N PRO A 63 -5.15 11.65 -7.01
CA PRO A 63 -4.77 10.46 -6.27
C PRO A 63 -3.29 10.16 -6.49
N LYS A 64 -2.52 10.05 -5.41
CA LYS A 64 -1.07 9.85 -5.48
C LYS A 64 -0.56 8.88 -4.41
N LEU A 65 0.25 7.92 -4.84
CA LEU A 65 0.87 6.92 -3.98
C LEU A 65 2.36 7.24 -3.79
N TRP A 66 2.78 7.33 -2.53
CA TRP A 66 4.18 7.44 -2.16
C TRP A 66 4.59 6.17 -1.42
N ALA A 67 5.73 5.60 -1.77
CA ALA A 67 6.31 4.48 -1.07
C ALA A 67 7.74 4.85 -0.68
N ARG A 68 8.07 4.74 0.61
CA ARG A 68 9.45 4.89 1.08
C ARG A 68 10.07 3.52 1.21
N TYR A 69 11.22 3.37 0.59
CA TYR A 69 12.04 2.18 0.66
C TYR A 69 13.23 2.44 1.60
N ALA A 70 13.65 1.41 2.32
CA ALA A 70 14.91 1.40 3.02
C ALA A 70 16.02 1.54 1.98
N PRO A 71 17.10 2.29 2.28
CA PRO A 71 18.29 2.23 1.46
C PRO A 71 18.75 0.77 1.45
N THR A 72 18.70 0.14 0.28
CA THR A 72 19.38 -1.13 0.06
C THR A 72 20.84 -0.84 0.36
N MET A 73 21.34 -1.33 1.50
CA MET A 73 22.78 -1.39 1.70
C MET A 73 23.30 -2.28 0.58
N LEU A 74 23.90 -1.65 -0.43
CA LEU A 74 24.82 -2.34 -1.32
C LEU A 74 25.95 -2.83 -0.41
N SER A 75 25.83 -4.08 0.03
CA SER A 75 26.92 -4.87 0.57
C SER A 75 27.96 -4.98 -0.54
N GLY A 76 28.97 -4.11 -0.51
CA GLY A 76 29.96 -3.99 -1.56
C GLY A 76 31.04 -2.97 -1.22
N TYR A 77 31.64 -3.11 -0.05
CA TYR A 77 33.03 -2.75 0.26
C TYR A 77 33.60 -3.80 1.20
#